data_AF-A0A2N1RG84-F1
#
_entry.id   AF-A0A2N1RG84-F1
#
_cell.length_a   1.000
_cell.length_b   1.000
_cell.length_c   1.000
_cell.angle_alpha   90.00
_cell.angle_beta   90.00
_cell.angle_gamma   90.00
#
_symmetry.space_group_name_H-M   'P 1'
#
loop_
_entity.id
_entity.type
_entity.pdbx_description
1 polymer ?
#
loop_
_entity_poly.entity_id
_entity_poly.type
_entity_poly.pdbx_seq_one_letter_code
_entity_poly.pdbx_strand_id
1 'polypeptide(L)' 'MHSTVTYNAILLAMTSLLDYTEMDILENISNHGRRVAYISLRIGELMGYAREDLFDLGALALLHDVGATQS' A
#
# COMPACT_ATOMS: atom_id res chain seq x y z
N MET A 1 -8.62 -28.38 2.80
CA MET A 1 -8.66 -27.06 2.14
C MET A 1 -7.34 -26.38 2.45
N HIS A 2 -6.34 -26.46 1.56
CA HIS A 2 -5.09 -25.74 1.74
C HIS A 2 -5.36 -24.28 1.40
N SER A 3 -5.37 -23.41 2.42
CA SER A 3 -5.47 -21.97 2.20
C SER A 3 -4.15 -21.50 1.59
N THR A 4 -4.09 -21.40 0.26
CA THR A 4 -2.93 -20.86 -0.43
C THR A 4 -2.90 -19.35 -0.16
N VAL A 5 -1.89 -18.91 0.60
CA VAL A 5 -1.64 -17.47 0.81
C VAL A 5 -1.11 -16.89 -0.50
N THR A 6 -1.79 -15.88 -1.05
CA THR A 6 -1.38 -15.19 -2.27
C THR A 6 -0.61 -13.92 -1.96
N TYR A 7 0.24 -13.47 -2.89
CA TYR A 7 0.99 -12.22 -2.76
C TYR A 7 0.05 -11.04 -2.49
N ASN A 8 -1.06 -10.94 -3.22
CA ASN A 8 -2.08 -9.90 -3.00
C ASN A 8 -2.69 -9.96 -1.60
N ALA A 9 -2.92 -11.16 -1.06
CA ALA A 9 -3.48 -11.32 0.28
C ALA A 9 -2.49 -10.83 1.36
N ILE A 10 -1.19 -11.08 1.19
CA ILE A 10 -0.14 -10.56 2.08
C ILE A 10 -0.08 -9.03 1.97
N LEU A 11 -0.08 -8.50 0.75
CA LEU A 11 0.00 -7.06 0.49
C LEU A 11 -1.17 -6.30 1.12
N LEU A 12 -2.39 -6.84 0.99
CA LEU A 12 -3.60 -6.27 1.60
C LEU A 12 -3.58 -6.38 3.13
N ALA A 13 -3.06 -7.47 3.68
CA ALA A 13 -2.91 -7.64 5.12
C ALA A 13 -1.90 -6.65 5.71
N MET A 14 -0.74 -6.45 5.06
CA MET A 14 0.27 -5.47 5.48
C MET A 14 -0.26 -4.04 5.36
N THR A 15 -0.96 -3.72 4.27
CA THR A 15 -1.61 -2.40 4.10
C THR A 15 -2.62 -2.14 5.22
N SER A 16 -3.46 -3.14 5.53
CA SER A 16 -4.48 -2.99 6.57
C SER A 16 -3.87 -2.84 7.97
N LEU A 17 -2.74 -3.51 8.23
CA LEU A 17 -1.97 -3.34 9.46
C LEU A 17 -1.37 -1.94 9.55
N LEU A 18 -0.77 -1.44 8.47
CA LEU A 18 -0.19 -0.10 8.41
C LEU A 18 -1.25 0.99 8.59
N ASP A 19 -2.39 0.88 7.90
CA ASP A 19 -3.53 1.80 8.06
C ASP A 19 -4.04 1.81 9.52
N TYR A 20 -4.07 0.65 10.19
CA TYR A 20 -4.47 0.55 11.60
C TYR A 20 -3.45 1.22 12.54
N THR A 21 -2.16 0.98 12.31
CA THR A 21 -1.10 1.63 13.10
C THR A 21 -1.04 3.13 12.88
N GLU A 22 -1.31 3.63 11.67
CA GLU A 22 -1.42 5.07 11.39
C GLU A 22 -2.60 5.70 12.13
N MET A 23 -3.75 5.01 12.23
CA MET A 23 -4.89 5.51 13.00
C MET A 23 -4.59 5.64 14.51
N ASP A 24 -3.79 4.72 15.07
CA ASP A 24 -3.39 4.74 16.48
C ASP A 24 -2.27 5.76 16.77
N ILE A 25 -1.37 6.02 15.82
CA ILE A 25 -0.18 6.88 16.01
C ILE A 25 -0.43 8.34 15.60
N LEU A 26 -1.19 8.59 14.54
CA LEU A 26 -1.28 9.91 13.90
C LEU A 26 -2.60 10.64 14.15
N GLU A 27 -3.42 10.21 15.12
CA GLU A 27 -4.72 10.79 15.50
C GLU A 27 -5.40 11.53 14.32
N ASN A 28 -6.16 10.80 13.48
CA ASN A 28 -7.07 11.32 12.43
C ASN A 28 -6.60 11.19 10.95
N ILE A 29 -5.51 10.49 10.64
CA ILE A 29 -5.13 10.16 9.25
C ILE A 29 -5.40 8.68 8.96
N SER A 30 -6.64 8.35 8.59
CA SER A 30 -6.96 7.01 8.07
C SER A 30 -6.68 6.91 6.56
N ASN A 31 -6.30 5.73 6.06
CA ASN A 31 -6.13 5.43 4.63
C ASN A 31 -5.02 6.21 3.90
N HIS A 32 -3.97 6.70 4.59
CA HIS A 32 -2.89 7.44 3.94
C HIS A 32 -2.18 6.59 2.89
N GLY A 33 -1.73 5.39 3.28
CA GLY A 33 -1.10 4.44 2.35
C GLY A 33 -1.96 4.19 1.10
N ARG A 34 -3.28 4.03 1.26
CA ARG A 34 -4.22 3.83 0.13
C ARG A 34 -4.33 5.04 -0.79
N ARG A 35 -4.36 6.25 -0.23
CA ARG A 35 -4.40 7.49 -1.05
C ARG A 35 -3.10 7.69 -1.82
N VAL A 36 -1.95 7.45 -1.18
CA VAL A 36 -0.64 7.52 -1.83
C VAL A 36 -0.57 6.52 -2.98
N ALA A 37 -0.95 5.26 -2.75
CA ALA A 37 -1.00 4.25 -3.81
C ALA A 37 -1.93 4.63 -4.96
N TYR A 38 -3.12 5.15 -4.67
CA TYR A 38 -4.04 5.62 -5.71
C TYR A 38 -3.43 6.73 -6.56
N ILE A 39 -2.88 7.78 -5.93
CA ILE A 39 -2.28 8.92 -6.65
C ILE A 39 -1.11 8.44 -7.51
N SER A 40 -0.22 7.60 -6.97
CA SER A 40 0.92 7.03 -7.70
C SER A 40 0.46 6.24 -8.93
N LEU A 41 -0.56 5.38 -8.80
CA LEU A 41 -1.12 4.63 -9.92
C LEU A 41 -1.67 5.56 -11.01
N ARG A 42 -2.41 6.61 -10.65
CA ARG A 42 -2.96 7.58 -11.62
C ARG A 42 -1.87 8.34 -12.37
N ILE A 43 -0.77 8.68 -11.69
CA ILE A 43 0.40 9.29 -12.33
C ILE A 43 1.05 8.30 -13.31
N GLY A 44 1.28 7.05 -12.89
CA GLY A 44 1.87 6.01 -13.74
C GLY A 44 1.03 5.72 -14.99
N GLU A 45 -0.30 5.70 -14.86
CA GLU A 45 -1.21 5.54 -16.00
C GLU A 45 -1.07 6.68 -17.01
N LEU A 46 -0.99 7.93 -16.54
CA LEU A 46 -0.78 9.10 -17.40
C LEU A 46 0.61 9.12 -18.06
N MET A 47 1.60 8.48 -17.42
CA MET A 47 2.94 8.28 -17.96
C MET A 47 3.03 7.10 -18.95
N GLY A 48 1.94 6.34 -19.12
CA GLY A 48 1.88 5.22 -20.06
C GLY A 48 2.58 3.95 -19.58
N TYR A 49 2.69 3.74 -18.27
CA TYR A 49 3.31 2.54 -17.71
C TYR A 49 2.51 1.27 -18.02
N ALA A 50 3.23 0.15 -18.17
CA ALA A 50 2.60 -1.14 -18.38
C ALA A 50 1.89 -1.60 -17.11
N ARG A 51 0.93 -2.52 -17.27
CA ARG A 51 0.12 -3.03 -16.15
C ARG A 51 0.98 -3.68 -15.05
N GLU A 52 2.06 -4.35 -15.45
CA GLU A 52 3.02 -4.98 -14.52
C GLU A 52 3.74 -3.91 -13.68
N ASP A 53 4.23 -2.84 -14.31
CA ASP A 53 4.88 -1.73 -13.61
C ASP A 53 3.91 -0.98 -12.68
N LEU A 54 2.65 -0.82 -13.10
CA LEU A 54 1.60 -0.23 -12.27
C LEU A 54 1.32 -1.09 -11.04
N PHE A 55 1.31 -2.41 -11.18
CA PHE A 55 1.12 -3.31 -10.05
C PHE A 55 2.23 -3.14 -9.01
N ASP A 56 3.50 -3.15 -9.45
CA ASP A 56 4.65 -2.96 -8.57
C ASP A 56 4.65 -1.55 -7.95
N LEU A 57 4.31 -0.51 -8.72
CA LEU A 57 4.19 0.86 -8.23
C LEU A 57 3.13 0.97 -7.12
N GLY A 58 1.96 0.37 -7.32
CA GLY A 58 0.90 0.34 -6.31
C GLY A 58 1.34 -0.39 -5.05
N ALA A 59 2.03 -1.53 -5.20
CA ALA A 59 2.53 -2.31 -4.07
C ALA A 59 3.59 -1.58 -3.24
N LEU A 60 4.57 -0.96 -3.92
CA LEU A 60 5.61 -0.17 -3.26
C LEU A 60 5.04 1.08 -2.59
N ALA A 61 4.07 1.75 -3.22
CA ALA A 61 3.40 2.90 -2.64
C ALA A 61 2.57 2.54 -1.40
N LEU A 62 1.93 1.38 -1.36
CA LEU A 62 1.23 0.89 -0.16
C LEU A 62 2.21 0.59 0.99
N LEU A 63 3.41 0.12 0.67
CA LEU A 63 4.44 -0.27 1.64
C LEU A 63 5.45 0.85 1.95
N HIS A 64 5.28 2.05 1.43
CA HIS A 64 6.32 3.10 1.48
C HIS A 64 6.77 3.45 2.90
N ASP A 65 5.86 3.41 3.87
CA ASP A 65 6.12 3.71 5.28
C ASP A 65 6.30 2.45 6.15
N VAL A 66 6.47 1.26 5.54
CA VAL A 66 6.64 -0.01 6.28
C VAL A 66 7.89 -0.03 7.19
N GLY A 67 8.87 0.82 6.89
CA GLY A 67 10.08 1.00 7.68
C GLY A 67 10.01 2.12 8.72
N ALA A 68 8.89 2.83 8.85
CA ALA A 68 8.76 3.93 9.80
C ALA A 68 8.67 3.37 11.23
N THR A 69 9.74 3.55 12.00
CA THR A 69 9.82 3.18 13.43
C THR A 69 9.89 4.45 14.28
N GLN A 70 9.10 4.54 15.35
CA GLN A 70 9.28 5.60 16.36
C GLN A 70 10.67 5.46 17.01
N SER A 71 11.40 6.58 17.11
CA SER A 71 12.64 6.72 17.91
C SER A 71 12.33 7.34 19.26
#